data_AF-A0A494YRU1-F1
#
_entry.id   AF-A0A494YRU1-F1
#
_cell.length_a   1.000
_cell.length_b   1.000
_cell.length_c   1.000
_cell.angle_alpha   90.00
_cell.angle_beta   90.00
_cell.angle_gamma   90.00
#
_symmetry.space_group_name_H-M   'P 1'
#
loop_
_entity.id
_entity.type
_entity.pdbx_description
1 polymer ?
#
loop_
_entity_poly.entity_id
_entity_poly.type
_entity_poly.pdbx_seq_one_letter_code
_entity_poly.pdbx_strand_id
1 'polypeptide(L)'
;MDRSWESGMFKNSVANKIWLGETGLTGDEVADKKNHGGPEKAIFSYSATHYDSWKEELDIEAIGIGAMGENIAVRFMDEHSVCIGDTYQFGDAIIQVSQPRRPCWKPARRFRIVDLALRIQQTGRTGWYFRVLKEGSVQSGQQLTLLERPYPEWTIAKCNEVMYEKKDDVKLAEELHSCKFLAENWKRTLAKRLAGEKSSDDKRVFGPNKG
;
A
#
# COMPACT_ATOMS: atom_id res chain seq x y z
N MET A 1 -8.35 23.06 2.86
CA MET A 1 -8.35 21.70 2.23
C MET A 1 -9.11 21.67 0.89
N ASP A 2 -9.38 22.84 0.28
CA ASP A 2 -10.54 23.01 -0.61
C ASP A 2 -10.20 23.11 -2.11
N ARG A 3 -8.92 22.98 -2.49
CA ARG A 3 -8.50 22.90 -3.90
C ARG A 3 -9.12 21.69 -4.64
N SER A 4 -9.31 21.71 -5.94
CA SER A 4 -9.70 20.50 -6.69
C SER A 4 -8.55 19.47 -6.73
N TRP A 5 -8.87 18.18 -6.87
CA TRP A 5 -7.91 17.08 -7.11
C TRP A 5 -8.59 15.86 -7.75
N GLU A 6 -7.81 15.06 -8.47
CA GLU A 6 -8.25 13.80 -9.10
C GLU A 6 -7.68 12.58 -8.38
N SER A 7 -8.50 11.54 -8.20
CA SER A 7 -8.07 10.26 -7.62
C SER A 7 -9.07 9.13 -7.79
N GLY A 8 -8.59 7.95 -8.19
CA GLY A 8 -9.32 6.67 -8.10
C GLY A 8 -9.44 6.13 -6.67
N MET A 9 -9.50 6.99 -5.65
CA MET A 9 -9.57 6.58 -4.23
C MET A 9 -10.99 6.21 -3.81
N PHE A 10 -12.00 6.62 -4.57
CA PHE A 10 -13.37 6.19 -4.34
C PHE A 10 -13.59 4.87 -5.06
N LYS A 11 -13.82 3.81 -4.29
CA LYS A 11 -14.05 2.44 -4.78
C LYS A 11 -15.41 1.99 -4.30
N ASN A 12 -16.16 1.34 -5.19
CA ASN A 12 -17.38 0.62 -4.82
C ASN A 12 -17.08 -0.89 -4.80
N SER A 13 -17.72 -1.62 -3.91
CA SER A 13 -17.64 -3.08 -3.91
C SER A 13 -18.22 -3.64 -5.21
N VAL A 14 -17.53 -4.61 -5.82
CA VAL A 14 -17.99 -5.27 -7.04
C VAL A 14 -18.26 -6.74 -6.74
N ALA A 15 -19.51 -7.17 -6.94
CA ALA A 15 -19.93 -8.55 -6.71
C ALA A 15 -19.58 -9.50 -7.86
N ASN A 16 -19.37 -8.96 -9.06
CA ASN A 16 -19.12 -9.72 -10.27
C ASN A 16 -17.63 -10.07 -10.44
N LYS A 17 -17.37 -11.10 -11.25
CA LYS A 17 -16.03 -11.49 -11.70
C LYS A 17 -15.39 -10.33 -12.49
N ILE A 18 -14.18 -9.93 -12.12
CA ILE A 18 -13.41 -8.84 -12.75
C ILE A 18 -12.08 -9.40 -13.26
N TRP A 19 -11.62 -8.90 -14.40
CA TRP A 19 -10.29 -9.24 -14.91
C TRP A 19 -9.20 -8.45 -14.18
N LEU A 20 -8.20 -9.16 -13.66
CA LEU A 20 -6.98 -8.61 -13.09
C LEU A 20 -5.85 -8.74 -14.12
N GLY A 21 -5.52 -7.62 -14.76
CA GLY A 21 -4.40 -7.52 -15.69
C GLY A 21 -3.12 -7.04 -15.01
N GLU A 22 -2.02 -6.99 -15.76
CA GLU A 22 -0.68 -6.64 -15.28
C GLU A 22 -0.63 -5.36 -14.46
N THR A 23 -1.46 -4.37 -14.81
CA THR A 23 -1.45 -3.03 -14.19
C THR A 23 -2.64 -2.73 -13.29
N GLY A 24 -3.54 -3.70 -13.08
CA GLY A 24 -4.67 -3.57 -12.16
C GLY A 24 -5.97 -4.21 -12.65
N LEU A 25 -7.05 -3.93 -11.92
CA LEU A 25 -8.39 -4.44 -12.22
C LEU A 25 -9.01 -3.68 -13.40
N THR A 26 -9.71 -4.39 -14.28
CA THR A 26 -10.50 -3.75 -15.34
C THR A 26 -11.58 -2.85 -14.74
N GLY A 27 -11.72 -1.64 -15.30
CA GLY A 27 -12.63 -0.62 -14.80
C GLY A 27 -12.07 0.21 -13.64
N ASP A 28 -10.86 -0.10 -13.17
CA ASP A 28 -10.20 0.70 -12.15
C ASP A 28 -9.43 1.87 -12.78
N GLU A 29 -9.98 3.08 -12.65
CA GLU A 29 -9.33 4.30 -13.11
C GLU A 29 -8.23 4.74 -12.13
N VAL A 30 -6.99 4.33 -12.41
CA VAL A 30 -5.83 4.95 -11.76
C VAL A 30 -5.64 6.36 -12.33
N ALA A 31 -6.26 7.35 -11.70
CA ALA A 31 -6.18 8.77 -12.09
C ALA A 31 -4.73 9.32 -12.14
N ASP A 32 -3.78 8.71 -11.41
CA ASP A 32 -2.36 9.07 -11.45
C ASP A 32 -1.49 7.83 -11.70
N LYS A 33 -1.43 7.40 -12.96
CA LYS A 33 -0.61 6.24 -13.38
C LYS A 33 0.88 6.45 -13.12
N LYS A 34 1.35 7.70 -13.02
CA LYS A 34 2.78 8.03 -12.88
C LYS A 34 3.29 7.79 -11.45
N ASN A 35 2.47 8.05 -10.44
CA ASN A 35 2.87 7.91 -9.02
C ASN A 35 2.15 6.77 -8.28
N HIS A 36 0.95 6.40 -8.72
CA HIS A 36 0.03 5.52 -7.98
C HIS A 36 -0.43 4.27 -8.77
N GLY A 37 0.21 3.97 -9.90
CA GLY A 37 -0.04 2.76 -10.68
C GLY A 37 1.25 2.12 -11.19
N GLY A 38 1.07 1.23 -12.18
CA GLY A 38 2.14 0.45 -12.80
C GLY A 38 2.20 -0.99 -12.28
N PRO A 39 2.98 -1.87 -12.93
CA PRO A 39 3.00 -3.31 -12.62
C PRO A 39 3.33 -3.62 -11.15
N GLU A 40 4.17 -2.80 -10.53
CA GLU A 40 4.57 -2.92 -9.12
C GLU A 40 3.49 -2.49 -8.12
N LYS A 41 2.40 -1.88 -8.59
CA LYS A 41 1.31 -1.33 -7.78
C LYS A 41 -0.07 -1.67 -8.35
N ALA A 42 -0.18 -2.83 -9.00
CA ALA A 42 -1.39 -3.26 -9.69
C ALA A 42 -2.59 -3.37 -8.73
N ILE A 43 -2.36 -3.85 -7.51
CA ILE A 43 -3.41 -3.99 -6.49
C ILE A 43 -2.93 -3.40 -5.17
N PHE A 44 -3.66 -2.41 -4.66
CA PHE A 44 -3.50 -1.95 -3.28
C PHE A 44 -4.36 -2.78 -2.33
N SER A 45 -3.75 -3.34 -1.30
CA SER A 45 -4.39 -4.16 -0.27
C SER A 45 -4.33 -3.48 1.10
N TYR A 46 -5.41 -3.59 1.86
CA TYR A 46 -5.51 -3.04 3.22
C TYR A 46 -6.19 -4.02 4.16
N SER A 47 -5.72 -4.10 5.41
CA SER A 47 -6.39 -4.92 6.41
C SER A 47 -7.71 -4.28 6.82
N ALA A 48 -8.80 -5.03 6.69
CA ALA A 48 -10.12 -4.60 7.12
C ALA A 48 -10.22 -4.44 8.65
N THR A 49 -9.35 -5.09 9.43
CA THR A 49 -9.34 -4.98 10.90
C THR A 49 -8.92 -3.60 11.39
N HIS A 50 -8.19 -2.84 10.56
CA HIS A 50 -7.76 -1.49 10.92
C HIS A 50 -8.92 -0.50 10.94
N TYR A 51 -10.03 -0.80 10.27
CA TYR A 51 -11.17 0.13 10.21
C TYR A 51 -11.85 0.32 11.55
N ASP A 52 -11.92 -0.70 12.40
CA ASP A 52 -12.50 -0.58 13.73
C ASP A 52 -11.68 0.39 14.59
N SER A 53 -10.34 0.26 14.58
CA SER A 53 -9.46 1.22 15.24
C SER A 53 -9.57 2.64 14.67
N TRP A 54 -9.69 2.79 13.35
CA TRP A 54 -9.84 4.12 12.76
C TRP A 54 -11.17 4.78 13.08
N LYS A 55 -12.26 4.04 13.22
CA LYS A 55 -13.55 4.59 13.65
C LYS A 55 -13.41 5.21 15.04
N GLU A 56 -12.81 4.46 15.96
CA GLU A 56 -12.58 4.90 17.34
C GLU A 56 -11.61 6.08 17.43
N GLU A 57 -10.46 6.00 16.76
CA GLU A 57 -9.38 7.00 16.86
C GLU A 57 -9.70 8.32 16.14
N LEU A 58 -10.54 8.29 15.11
CA LEU A 58 -10.88 9.46 14.29
C LEU A 58 -12.28 10.02 14.59
N ASP A 59 -13.10 9.31 15.37
CA ASP A 59 -14.51 9.63 15.60
C ASP A 59 -15.30 9.78 14.28
N ILE A 60 -15.08 8.82 13.36
CA ILE A 60 -15.75 8.78 12.05
C ILE A 60 -16.36 7.40 11.84
N GLU A 61 -17.64 7.24 12.18
CA GLU A 61 -18.34 5.95 12.04
C GLU A 61 -18.43 5.46 10.59
N ALA A 62 -18.41 6.39 9.63
CA ALA A 62 -18.50 6.09 8.21
C ALA A 62 -17.19 5.58 7.58
N ILE A 63 -16.08 5.52 8.32
CA ILE A 63 -14.83 4.96 7.78
C ILE A 63 -14.93 3.43 7.70
N GLY A 64 -14.66 2.88 6.51
CA GLY A 64 -14.82 1.45 6.24
C GLY A 64 -14.18 1.06 4.91
N ILE A 65 -14.46 -0.15 4.42
CA ILE A 65 -13.85 -0.69 3.20
C ILE A 65 -13.95 0.29 2.02
N GLY A 66 -12.83 0.52 1.33
CA GLY A 66 -12.63 1.49 0.26
C GLY A 66 -12.21 2.88 0.74
N ALA A 67 -12.20 3.14 2.06
CA ALA A 67 -11.80 4.41 2.64
C ALA A 67 -10.35 4.78 2.32
N MET A 68 -9.44 3.80 2.32
CA MET A 68 -8.02 4.03 2.05
C MET A 68 -7.69 4.02 0.55
N GLY A 69 -8.69 3.74 -0.30
CA GLY A 69 -8.56 3.60 -1.75
C GLY A 69 -8.04 2.24 -2.18
N GLU A 70 -8.11 1.23 -1.31
CA GLU A 70 -7.72 -0.14 -1.58
C GLU A 70 -8.58 -0.80 -2.64
N ASN A 71 -7.93 -1.64 -3.45
CA ASN A 71 -8.59 -2.52 -4.39
C ASN A 71 -9.17 -3.74 -3.69
N ILE A 72 -8.43 -4.27 -2.72
CA ILE A 72 -8.84 -5.43 -1.93
C ILE A 72 -8.71 -5.11 -0.44
N ALA A 73 -9.78 -5.37 0.30
CA ALA A 73 -9.75 -5.38 1.76
C ALA A 73 -9.67 -6.84 2.22
N VAL A 74 -8.65 -7.15 3.02
CA VAL A 74 -8.38 -8.51 3.50
C VAL A 74 -8.69 -8.64 4.98
N ARG A 75 -9.04 -9.84 5.42
CA ARG A 75 -9.20 -10.19 6.84
C ARG A 75 -8.13 -11.20 7.22
N PHE A 76 -7.76 -11.24 8.50
CA PHE A 76 -6.77 -12.17 9.06
C PHE A 76 -5.35 -12.01 8.46
N MET A 77 -5.08 -10.87 7.83
CA MET A 77 -3.80 -10.50 7.27
C MET A 77 -3.55 -9.03 7.59
N ASP A 78 -2.36 -8.74 8.08
CA ASP A 78 -1.88 -7.39 8.39
C ASP A 78 -0.39 -7.25 8.04
N GLU A 79 0.16 -6.08 8.32
CA GLU A 79 1.54 -5.74 8.03
C GLU A 79 2.58 -6.61 8.76
N HIS A 80 2.19 -7.29 9.85
CA HIS A 80 3.08 -8.18 10.60
C HIS A 80 3.07 -9.61 10.05
N SER A 81 1.99 -10.01 9.39
CA SER A 81 1.81 -11.38 8.83
C SER A 81 2.19 -11.52 7.35
N VAL A 82 2.30 -10.41 6.62
CA VAL A 82 2.57 -10.37 5.17
C VAL A 82 4.01 -9.92 4.91
N CYS A 83 4.70 -10.60 4.00
CA CYS A 83 6.11 -10.36 3.67
C CYS A 83 6.32 -9.94 2.21
N ILE A 84 7.41 -9.22 1.94
CA ILE A 84 7.85 -8.92 0.58
C ILE A 84 8.10 -10.22 -0.18
N GLY A 85 7.57 -10.31 -1.40
CA GLY A 85 7.70 -11.48 -2.22
C GLY A 85 6.76 -12.63 -1.87
N ASP A 86 5.91 -12.51 -0.84
CA ASP A 86 4.83 -13.47 -0.63
C ASP A 86 3.99 -13.56 -1.92
N THR A 87 3.85 -14.78 -2.44
CA THR A 87 3.11 -15.07 -3.68
C THR A 87 1.81 -15.75 -3.30
N TYR A 88 0.68 -15.23 -3.80
CA TYR A 88 -0.65 -15.75 -3.51
C TYR A 88 -1.39 -16.14 -4.78
N GLN A 89 -2.17 -17.21 -4.69
CA GLN A 89 -3.25 -17.46 -5.63
C GLN A 89 -4.48 -16.65 -5.24
N PHE A 90 -5.07 -15.95 -6.21
CA PHE A 90 -6.31 -15.19 -6.06
C PHE A 90 -7.21 -15.48 -7.27
N GLY A 91 -8.19 -16.36 -7.09
CA GLY A 91 -8.99 -16.87 -8.21
C GLY A 91 -8.10 -17.51 -9.28
N ASP A 92 -8.22 -17.03 -10.52
CA ASP A 92 -7.43 -17.53 -11.67
C ASP A 92 -6.03 -16.86 -11.76
N ALA A 93 -5.80 -15.80 -10.99
CA ALA A 93 -4.60 -14.98 -11.00
C ALA A 93 -3.55 -15.43 -9.96
N ILE A 94 -2.29 -15.04 -10.21
CA ILE A 94 -1.19 -15.15 -9.24
C ILE A 94 -0.63 -13.75 -9.01
N ILE A 95 -0.58 -13.34 -7.75
CA ILE A 95 -0.13 -12.01 -7.32
C ILE A 95 1.00 -12.13 -6.32
N GLN A 96 1.89 -11.15 -6.28
CA GLN A 96 3.06 -11.15 -5.39
C GLN A 96 3.22 -9.80 -4.69
N VAL A 97 3.50 -9.84 -3.39
CA VAL A 97 3.73 -8.62 -2.59
C VAL A 97 4.98 -7.90 -3.09
N SER A 98 4.82 -6.62 -3.44
CA SER A 98 5.88 -5.84 -4.07
C SER A 98 6.53 -4.81 -3.13
N GLN A 99 5.71 -4.15 -2.31
CA GLN A 99 6.15 -3.06 -1.43
C GLN A 99 5.06 -2.67 -0.43
N PRO A 100 5.42 -2.06 0.71
CA PRO A 100 4.46 -1.34 1.54
C PRO A 100 3.89 -0.14 0.76
N ARG A 101 2.65 0.24 1.09
CA ARG A 101 2.06 1.48 0.60
C ARG A 101 2.70 2.64 1.36
N ARG A 102 3.21 3.64 0.63
CA ARG A 102 3.68 4.89 1.26
C ARG A 102 2.49 5.81 1.54
N PRO A 103 2.25 6.24 2.79
CA PRO A 103 1.18 7.17 3.10
C PRO A 103 1.32 8.47 2.29
N CYS A 104 0.22 9.05 1.84
CA CYS A 104 0.23 10.31 1.09
C CYS A 104 -0.91 11.22 1.59
N TRP A 105 -0.92 12.48 1.18
CA TRP A 105 -1.91 13.48 1.62
C TRP A 105 -3.36 13.23 1.16
N LYS A 106 -3.60 12.30 0.21
CA LYS A 106 -4.91 12.07 -0.40
C LYS A 106 -5.98 11.54 0.60
N PRO A 107 -5.72 10.56 1.48
CA PRO A 107 -6.66 10.15 2.53
C PRO A 107 -6.93 11.29 3.52
N ALA A 108 -5.89 12.04 3.91
CA ALA A 108 -6.03 13.21 4.78
C ALA A 108 -7.03 14.22 4.21
N ARG A 109 -7.04 14.39 2.88
CA ARG A 109 -8.01 15.24 2.20
C ARG A 109 -9.42 14.64 2.14
N ARG A 110 -9.53 13.34 1.88
CA ARG A 110 -10.82 12.64 1.86
C ARG A 110 -11.56 12.77 3.19
N PHE A 111 -10.87 12.54 4.30
CA PHE A 111 -11.45 12.58 5.64
C PHE A 111 -11.37 13.95 6.31
N ARG A 112 -10.77 14.94 5.64
CA ARG A 112 -10.50 16.27 6.21
C ARG A 112 -9.71 16.22 7.53
N ILE A 113 -8.79 15.26 7.66
CA ILE A 113 -7.91 15.07 8.81
C ILE A 113 -6.48 15.30 8.34
N VAL A 114 -5.94 16.50 8.62
CA VAL A 114 -4.68 17.00 8.03
C VAL A 114 -3.48 16.08 8.29
N ASP A 115 -3.46 15.44 9.46
CA ASP A 115 -2.37 14.60 9.96
C ASP A 115 -2.61 13.10 9.72
N LEU A 116 -3.69 12.70 9.03
CA LEU A 116 -4.01 11.28 8.83
C LEU A 116 -2.88 10.51 8.13
N ALA A 117 -2.20 11.14 7.17
CA ALA A 117 -1.05 10.53 6.50
C ALA A 117 0.12 10.25 7.47
N LEU A 118 0.30 11.10 8.49
CA LEU A 118 1.29 10.91 9.54
C LEU A 118 0.84 9.81 10.52
N ARG A 119 -0.43 9.79 10.92
CA ARG A 119 -0.99 8.74 11.78
C ARG A 119 -0.88 7.35 11.15
N ILE A 120 -1.19 7.23 9.85
CA ILE A 120 -0.99 5.98 9.10
C ILE A 120 0.49 5.55 9.12
N GLN A 121 1.41 6.51 8.98
CA GLN A 121 2.85 6.22 9.03
C GLN A 121 3.30 5.77 10.42
N GLN A 122 2.83 6.44 11.48
CA GLN A 122 3.21 6.18 12.87
C GLN A 122 2.62 4.87 13.42
N THR A 123 1.38 4.56 13.04
CA THR A 123 0.72 3.30 13.45
C THR A 123 1.20 2.09 12.66
N GLY A 124 1.89 2.30 11.53
CA GLY A 124 2.32 1.23 10.63
C GLY A 124 1.18 0.58 9.83
N ARG A 125 -0.08 1.01 10.01
CA ARG A 125 -1.29 0.53 9.31
C ARG A 125 -1.35 1.05 7.87
N THR A 126 -0.32 0.77 7.08
CA THR A 126 -0.11 1.34 5.75
C THR A 126 -0.84 0.59 4.65
N GLY A 127 -1.05 -0.72 4.82
CA GLY A 127 -1.30 -1.66 3.74
C GLY A 127 -0.08 -1.86 2.83
N TRP A 128 -0.28 -2.60 1.74
CA TRP A 128 0.77 -3.01 0.81
C TRP A 128 0.24 -3.15 -0.61
N TYR A 129 1.16 -3.26 -1.56
CA TYR A 129 0.83 -3.49 -2.96
C TYR A 129 1.18 -4.92 -3.39
N PHE A 130 0.41 -5.42 -4.34
CA PHE A 130 0.77 -6.58 -5.15
C PHE A 130 1.10 -6.18 -6.59
N ARG A 131 2.07 -6.88 -7.17
CA ARG A 131 2.26 -7.04 -8.61
C ARG A 131 1.53 -8.29 -9.11
N VAL A 132 1.20 -8.36 -10.39
CA VAL A 132 0.56 -9.52 -11.01
C VAL A 132 1.62 -10.37 -11.72
N LEU A 133 1.77 -11.63 -11.31
CA LEU A 133 2.66 -12.60 -11.96
C LEU A 133 1.93 -13.40 -13.04
N LYS A 134 0.63 -13.64 -12.85
CA LYS A 134 -0.25 -14.27 -13.82
C LYS A 134 -1.58 -13.54 -13.80
N GLU A 135 -1.96 -12.97 -14.95
CA GLU A 135 -3.27 -12.37 -15.14
C GLU A 135 -4.38 -13.41 -15.00
N GLY A 136 -5.54 -12.96 -14.58
CA GLY A 136 -6.67 -13.86 -14.39
C GLY A 136 -7.88 -13.13 -13.88
N SER A 137 -8.98 -13.85 -13.83
CA SER A 137 -10.19 -13.30 -13.28
C SER A 137 -10.31 -13.56 -11.78
N VAL A 138 -10.80 -12.56 -11.07
CA VAL A 138 -10.93 -12.54 -9.62
C VAL A 138 -12.32 -12.07 -9.21
N GLN A 139 -12.75 -12.41 -8.01
CA GLN A 139 -14.06 -12.04 -7.48
C GLN A 139 -14.00 -11.82 -5.97
N SER A 140 -14.85 -10.92 -5.48
CA SER A 140 -15.06 -10.72 -4.04
C SER A 140 -15.46 -12.04 -3.36
N GLY A 141 -15.00 -12.24 -2.12
CA GLY A 141 -15.24 -13.45 -1.34
C GLY A 141 -14.26 -14.61 -1.62
N GLN A 142 -13.39 -14.50 -2.64
CA GLN A 142 -12.33 -15.48 -2.85
C GLN A 142 -11.21 -15.34 -1.81
N GLN A 143 -10.64 -16.48 -1.43
CA GLN A 143 -9.50 -16.54 -0.52
C GLN A 143 -8.19 -16.21 -1.26
N LEU A 144 -7.25 -15.59 -0.54
CA LEU A 144 -5.84 -15.52 -0.94
C LEU A 144 -5.10 -16.72 -0.35
N THR A 145 -4.64 -17.63 -1.21
CA THR A 145 -3.89 -18.82 -0.78
C THR A 145 -2.40 -18.56 -0.95
N LEU A 146 -1.63 -18.56 0.14
CA LEU A 146 -0.17 -18.38 0.10
C LEU A 146 0.47 -19.58 -0.61
N LEU A 147 1.23 -19.30 -1.66
CA LEU A 147 1.99 -20.28 -2.43
C LEU A 147 3.46 -20.32 -2.00
N GLU A 148 4.07 -19.14 -1.81
CA GLU A 148 5.49 -19.00 -1.51
C GLU A 148 5.75 -17.83 -0.55
N ARG A 149 6.75 -17.99 0.32
CA ARG A 149 7.27 -16.94 1.22
C ARG A 149 8.81 -16.93 1.17
N PRO A 150 9.41 -16.27 0.18
CA PRO A 150 10.86 -16.28 -0.02
C PRO A 150 11.64 -15.43 0.99
N TYR A 151 11.00 -14.41 1.59
CA TYR A 151 11.63 -13.45 2.50
C TYR A 151 10.84 -13.26 3.80
N PRO A 152 10.73 -14.30 4.66
CA PRO A 152 9.94 -14.24 5.90
C PRO A 152 10.41 -13.16 6.89
N GLU A 153 11.65 -12.69 6.77
CA GLU A 153 12.22 -11.62 7.59
C GLU A 153 11.73 -10.22 7.19
N TRP A 154 11.27 -10.06 5.94
CA TRP A 154 10.82 -8.78 5.38
C TRP A 154 9.30 -8.65 5.44
N THR A 155 8.75 -8.65 6.66
CA THR A 155 7.35 -8.28 6.87
C THR A 155 7.11 -6.83 6.42
N ILE A 156 5.88 -6.50 6.01
CA ILE A 156 5.52 -5.12 5.65
C ILE A 156 5.81 -4.15 6.81
N ALA A 157 5.54 -4.58 8.05
CA ALA A 157 5.86 -3.82 9.25
C ALA A 157 7.37 -3.59 9.39
N LYS A 158 8.21 -4.60 9.14
CA LYS A 158 9.67 -4.46 9.17
C LYS A 158 10.17 -3.49 8.11
N CYS A 159 9.62 -3.56 6.90
CA CYS A 159 9.96 -2.61 5.84
C CYS A 159 9.54 -1.17 6.20
N ASN A 160 8.38 -0.98 6.83
CA ASN A 160 7.94 0.33 7.33
C ASN A 160 8.90 0.88 8.41
N GLU A 161 9.32 0.04 9.35
CA GLU A 161 10.30 0.39 10.40
C GLU A 161 11.60 0.91 9.76
N VAL A 162 12.17 0.19 8.79
CA VAL A 162 13.38 0.63 8.06
C VAL A 162 13.13 1.97 7.33
N MET A 163 11.97 2.12 6.70
CA MET A 163 11.68 3.33 5.92
C MET A 163 11.46 4.58 6.79
N TYR A 164 10.79 4.45 7.94
CA TYR A 164 10.29 5.60 8.68
C TYR A 164 10.92 5.81 10.06
N GLU A 165 11.40 4.76 10.72
CA GLU A 165 11.89 4.80 12.10
C GLU A 165 13.40 4.62 12.16
N LYS A 166 13.92 3.54 11.56
CA LYS A 166 15.35 3.19 11.53
C LYS A 166 16.07 3.82 10.35
N LYS A 167 15.90 5.15 10.18
CA LYS A 167 16.46 5.88 9.04
C LYS A 167 17.99 5.89 9.02
N ASP A 168 18.62 5.80 10.18
CA ASP A 168 20.09 5.83 10.32
C ASP A 168 20.73 4.43 10.37
N ASP A 169 19.93 3.36 10.33
CA ASP A 169 20.43 1.99 10.28
C ASP A 169 20.82 1.61 8.84
N VAL A 170 22.05 1.95 8.49
CA VAL A 170 22.63 1.73 7.15
C VAL A 170 22.58 0.25 6.77
N LYS A 171 22.89 -0.65 7.72
CA LYS A 171 22.92 -2.09 7.47
C LYS A 171 21.54 -2.62 7.11
N LEU A 172 20.51 -2.29 7.89
CA LEU A 172 19.14 -2.70 7.56
C LEU A 172 18.65 -2.10 6.23
N ALA A 173 19.06 -0.88 5.92
CA ALA A 173 18.72 -0.25 4.64
C ALA A 173 19.40 -0.96 3.45
N GLU A 174 20.66 -1.40 3.57
CA GLU A 174 21.37 -2.19 2.56
C GLU A 174 20.75 -3.58 2.36
N GLU A 175 20.42 -4.27 3.45
CA GLU A 175 19.79 -5.59 3.38
C GLU A 175 18.42 -5.51 2.70
N LEU A 176 17.58 -4.54 3.09
CA LEU A 176 16.27 -4.34 2.46
C LEU A 176 16.41 -3.89 0.99
N HIS A 177 17.36 -3.02 0.68
CA HIS A 177 17.66 -2.60 -0.70
C HIS A 177 18.02 -3.80 -1.60
N SER A 178 18.70 -4.78 -1.03
CA SER A 178 19.15 -5.99 -1.72
C SER A 178 18.05 -7.05 -1.88
N CYS A 179 16.89 -6.88 -1.23
CA CYS A 179 15.75 -7.79 -1.39
C CYS A 179 15.26 -7.78 -2.85
N LYS A 180 15.40 -8.93 -3.53
CA LYS A 180 15.13 -9.07 -4.97
C LYS A 180 13.72 -8.59 -5.33
N PHE A 181 12.71 -9.00 -4.56
CA PHE A 181 11.31 -8.77 -4.83
C PHE A 181 10.77 -7.45 -4.28
N LEU A 182 11.60 -6.59 -3.71
CA LEU A 182 11.20 -5.24 -3.36
C LEU A 182 11.08 -4.35 -4.62
N ALA A 183 10.02 -3.55 -4.69
CA ALA A 183 9.79 -2.65 -5.82
C ALA A 183 10.92 -1.62 -6.02
N GLU A 184 11.23 -1.31 -7.28
CA GLU A 184 12.37 -0.46 -7.66
C GLU A 184 12.29 0.99 -7.15
N ASN A 185 11.08 1.51 -6.92
CA ASN A 185 10.92 2.84 -6.32
C ASN A 185 11.35 2.89 -4.84
N TRP A 186 11.15 1.80 -4.10
CA TRP A 186 11.60 1.61 -2.73
C TRP A 186 13.12 1.47 -2.71
N LYS A 187 13.67 0.60 -3.56
CA LYS A 187 15.13 0.48 -3.73
C LYS A 187 15.79 1.82 -4.06
N ARG A 188 15.24 2.59 -5.00
CA ARG A 188 15.75 3.94 -5.31
C ARG A 188 15.71 4.90 -4.12
N THR A 189 14.69 4.80 -3.27
CA THR A 189 14.60 5.63 -2.06
C THR A 189 15.67 5.23 -1.05
N LEU A 190 15.90 3.93 -0.87
CA LEU A 190 16.96 3.41 0.00
C LEU A 190 18.35 3.75 -0.55
N ALA A 191 18.58 3.60 -1.85
CA ALA A 191 19.85 3.93 -2.50
C ALA A 191 20.25 5.40 -2.32
N LYS A 192 19.30 6.33 -2.50
CA LYS A 192 19.50 7.76 -2.22
C LYS A 192 19.91 8.01 -0.77
N ARG A 193 19.25 7.34 0.17
CA ARG A 193 19.56 7.42 1.60
C ARG A 193 20.96 6.88 1.90
N LEU A 194 21.32 5.72 1.34
CA LEU A 194 22.65 5.11 1.47
C LEU A 194 23.75 6.00 0.88
N ALA A 195 23.43 6.79 -0.15
CA ALA A 195 24.32 7.82 -0.71
C ALA A 195 24.37 9.12 0.12
N GLY A 196 23.67 9.20 1.26
CA GLY A 196 23.64 10.37 2.13
C GLY A 196 22.70 11.50 1.68
N GLU A 197 21.84 11.27 0.68
CA GLU A 197 20.87 12.27 0.23
C GLU A 197 19.75 12.46 1.27
N LYS A 198 19.57 13.70 1.74
CA LYS A 198 18.43 14.06 2.60
C LYS A 198 17.13 13.99 1.80
N SER A 199 16.15 13.25 2.31
CA SER A 199 14.79 13.23 1.78
C SER A 199 13.82 13.91 2.76
N SER A 200 12.89 14.71 2.22
CA SER A 200 11.79 15.29 3.00
C SER A 200 10.49 14.57 2.67
N ASP A 201 9.76 14.19 3.72
CA ASP A 201 8.46 13.55 3.59
C ASP A 201 7.31 14.57 3.44
N ASP A 202 7.58 15.86 3.62
CA ASP A 202 6.57 16.92 3.72
C ASP A 202 5.65 17.01 2.50
N LYS A 203 6.23 17.01 1.30
CA LYS A 203 5.46 17.06 0.04
C LYS A 203 4.55 15.83 -0.11
N ARG A 204 4.96 14.69 0.43
CA ARG A 204 4.18 13.44 0.36
C ARG A 204 3.07 13.41 1.41
N VAL A 205 3.40 13.74 2.66
CA VAL A 205 2.50 13.64 3.82
C VAL A 205 1.47 14.77 3.81
N PHE A 206 1.89 16.00 3.54
CA PHE A 206 1.00 17.16 3.56
C PHE A 206 0.60 17.63 2.16
N GLY A 207 1.50 17.56 1.20
CA GLY A 207 1.23 18.01 -0.18
C GLY A 207 0.58 19.41 -0.21
N PRO A 208 -0.54 19.60 -0.95
CA PRO A 208 -1.24 20.87 -1.01
C PRO A 208 -2.11 21.17 0.23
N ASN A 209 -2.14 20.29 1.24
CA ASN A 209 -2.95 20.47 2.45
C ASN A 209 -2.28 21.38 3.48
N LYS A 210 -0.99 21.73 3.32
CA LYS A 210 -0.34 22.82 4.06
C LYS A 210 -0.82 24.15 3.46
N GLY A 211 -1.82 24.75 4.08
CA GLY A 211 -2.44 26.02 3.67
C GLY A 211 -3.68 26.31 4.49
#